data_AF-A0A8I5TXW0-F1
#
_entry.id   AF-A0A8I5TXW0-F1
#
_cell.length_a   1.000
_cell.length_b   1.000
_cell.length_c   1.000
_cell.angle_alpha   90.00
_cell.angle_beta   90.00
_cell.angle_gamma   90.00
#
_symmetry.space_group_name_H-M   'P 1'
#
loop_
_entity.id
_entity.type
_entity.pdbx_description
1 polymer ?
#
loop_
_entity_poly.entity_id
_entity_poly.type
_entity_poly.pdbx_seq_one_letter_code
_entity_poly.pdbx_strand_id
1 'polypeptide(L)'
;FNWMMQLLLLALVTAVGSAQPRSARARTDLLNVCMNAKHHKTQPSPKDELYGQKKNACCTTNTSQELHKDTSRLYNFNWDHCGKTEPACKCHFIQDTCL
;
A
#
# COMPACT_ATOMS: atom_id res chain seq x y z
N PHE A 1 -35.88 -49.13 -6.82
CA PHE A 1 -34.84 -48.69 -7.79
C PHE A 1 -35.00 -47.23 -8.23
N ASN A 2 -36.22 -46.71 -8.37
CA ASN A 2 -36.47 -45.32 -8.86
C ASN A 2 -36.16 -44.21 -7.83
N TRP A 3 -36.46 -44.42 -6.55
CA TRP A 3 -36.29 -43.41 -5.47
C TRP A 3 -34.81 -43.07 -5.18
N MET A 4 -33.95 -44.10 -5.12
CA MET A 4 -32.51 -43.91 -4.89
C MET A 4 -31.83 -43.19 -6.07
N MET A 5 -32.32 -43.38 -7.30
CA MET A 5 -31.83 -42.68 -8.47
C MET A 5 -32.28 -41.21 -8.55
N GLN A 6 -33.49 -40.91 -8.09
CA GLN A 6 -33.98 -39.53 -7.97
C GLN A 6 -33.22 -38.73 -6.90
N LEU A 7 -32.90 -39.37 -5.77
CA LEU A 7 -32.07 -38.75 -4.72
C LEU A 7 -30.63 -38.50 -5.18
N LEU A 8 -30.04 -39.42 -5.95
CA LEU A 8 -28.70 -39.22 -6.51
C LEU A 8 -28.66 -38.05 -7.51
N LEU A 9 -29.69 -37.92 -8.34
CA LEU A 9 -29.80 -36.82 -9.30
C LEU A 9 -29.97 -35.47 -8.61
N LEU A 10 -30.78 -35.39 -7.54
CA LEU A 10 -30.93 -34.17 -6.73
C LEU A 10 -29.63 -33.74 -6.05
N ALA A 11 -28.82 -34.70 -5.57
CA ALA A 11 -27.51 -34.41 -4.98
C ALA A 11 -26.52 -33.83 -6.01
N LEU A 12 -26.54 -34.31 -7.26
CA LEU A 12 -25.69 -33.80 -8.34
C LEU A 12 -26.02 -32.35 -8.73
N VAL A 13 -27.29 -31.93 -8.68
CA VAL A 13 -27.68 -30.54 -9.01
C VAL A 13 -27.19 -29.53 -7.95
N THR A 14 -27.02 -29.94 -6.69
CA THR A 14 -26.55 -29.04 -5.62
C THR A 14 -25.03 -28.76 -5.65
N ALA A 15 -24.25 -29.48 -6.46
CA ALA A 15 -22.80 -29.35 -6.49
C ALA A 15 -22.27 -28.25 -7.43
N VAL A 16 -23.13 -27.58 -8.22
CA VAL A 16 -22.73 -26.56 -9.22
C VAL A 16 -22.83 -25.11 -8.70
N GLY A 17 -23.18 -24.91 -7.42
CA GLY A 17 -23.54 -23.61 -6.87
C GLY A 17 -22.48 -22.85 -6.04
N SER A 18 -21.29 -23.39 -5.81
CA SER A 18 -20.28 -22.69 -5.00
C SER A 18 -19.25 -21.99 -5.88
N ALA A 19 -19.60 -20.80 -6.38
CA ALA A 19 -18.61 -19.80 -6.78
C ALA A 19 -17.80 -19.41 -5.53
N GLN A 20 -16.67 -20.10 -5.34
CA GLN A 20 -15.76 -19.85 -4.24
C GLN A 20 -15.31 -18.38 -4.29
N PRO A 21 -15.49 -17.58 -3.21
CA PRO A 21 -15.10 -16.17 -3.19
C PRO A 21 -13.57 -16.06 -3.06
N ARG A 22 -12.84 -16.49 -4.09
CA ARG A 22 -11.37 -16.39 -4.15
C ARG A 22 -10.89 -14.94 -4.26
N SER A 23 -11.76 -14.01 -4.67
CA SER A 23 -11.41 -12.61 -4.92
C SER A 23 -11.43 -11.70 -3.69
N ALA A 24 -12.26 -11.94 -2.69
CA ALA A 24 -12.43 -10.98 -1.58
C ALA A 24 -11.29 -11.08 -0.56
N ARG A 25 -10.89 -12.30 -0.17
CA ARG A 25 -9.85 -12.54 0.84
C ARG A 25 -8.46 -12.11 0.37
N ALA A 26 -8.10 -12.38 -0.89
CA ALA A 26 -6.82 -11.96 -1.47
C ALA A 26 -6.67 -10.43 -1.61
N ARG A 27 -7.77 -9.68 -1.68
CA ARG A 27 -7.73 -8.20 -1.73
C ARG A 27 -7.45 -7.58 -0.37
N THR A 28 -7.94 -8.18 0.72
CA THR A 28 -7.68 -7.68 2.08
C THR A 28 -6.21 -7.70 2.46
N ASP A 29 -5.43 -8.67 1.96
CA ASP A 29 -3.99 -8.79 2.23
C ASP A 29 -3.16 -7.67 1.56
N LEU A 30 -3.76 -6.93 0.61
CA LEU A 30 -3.15 -5.78 -0.07
C LEU A 30 -3.54 -4.44 0.60
N LEU A 31 -4.45 -4.45 1.56
CA LEU A 31 -4.91 -3.24 2.25
C LEU A 31 -4.14 -3.05 3.56
N ASN A 32 -3.82 -1.80 3.89
CA ASN A 32 -3.17 -1.46 5.15
C ASN A 32 -1.82 -2.18 5.37
N VAL A 33 -1.04 -2.33 4.30
CA VAL A 33 0.32 -2.87 4.32
C VAL A 33 1.31 -1.83 3.82
N CYS A 34 2.54 -1.92 4.28
CA CYS A 34 3.64 -1.11 3.75
C CYS A 34 4.44 -1.91 2.73
N MET A 35 4.89 -1.23 1.67
CA MET A 35 5.86 -1.82 0.75
C MET A 35 7.15 -2.14 1.50
N ASN A 36 7.74 -3.30 1.20
CA ASN A 36 9.06 -3.64 1.73
C ASN A 36 10.16 -2.88 0.97
N ALA A 37 10.48 -1.68 1.44
CA ALA A 37 11.47 -0.80 0.83
C ALA A 37 12.33 -0.09 1.89
N LYS A 38 13.47 0.48 1.46
CA LYS A 38 14.57 0.96 2.32
C LYS A 38 14.16 1.82 3.51
N HIS A 39 13.20 2.73 3.33
CA HIS A 39 12.76 3.69 4.36
C HIS A 39 11.31 3.49 4.83
N HIS A 40 10.73 2.34 4.49
CA HIS A 40 9.39 1.97 4.92
C HIS A 40 9.44 1.20 6.25
N LYS A 41 8.43 1.44 7.09
CA LYS A 41 8.14 0.62 8.27
C LYS A 41 7.58 -0.74 7.82
N THR A 42 7.68 -1.74 8.69
CA THR A 42 7.10 -3.07 8.43
C THR A 42 5.57 -3.04 8.38
N GLN A 43 4.94 -2.20 9.20
CA GLN A 43 3.50 -2.02 9.25
C GLN A 43 3.13 -0.54 9.35
N PRO A 44 1.96 -0.14 8.82
CA PRO A 44 1.44 1.20 9.02
C PRO A 44 1.27 1.51 10.50
N SER A 45 1.62 2.73 10.90
CA SER A 45 1.38 3.20 12.26
C SER A 45 1.14 4.71 12.30
N PRO A 46 0.42 5.23 13.31
CA PRO A 46 0.28 6.66 13.53
C PRO A 46 1.64 7.34 13.66
N LYS A 47 1.69 8.61 13.30
CA LYS A 47 2.91 9.41 13.35
C LYS A 47 2.68 10.58 14.28
N ASP A 48 3.43 10.61 15.37
CA ASP A 48 3.24 11.57 16.46
C ASP A 48 3.67 13.02 16.12
N GLU A 49 4.19 13.30 14.92
CA GLU A 49 4.71 14.63 14.59
C GLU A 49 4.22 15.26 13.27
N LEU A 50 4.47 16.57 13.18
CA LEU A 50 3.61 17.65 12.70
C LEU A 50 3.54 17.90 11.17
N TYR A 51 3.59 16.87 10.32
CA TYR A 51 3.45 17.05 8.86
C TYR A 51 2.38 16.12 8.28
N GLY A 52 1.16 16.65 8.06
CA GLY A 52 0.14 16.21 7.09
C GLY A 52 -0.49 14.81 7.18
N GLN A 53 0.26 13.76 7.52
CA GLN A 53 -0.14 12.34 7.37
C GLN A 53 -0.12 11.58 8.70
N LYS A 54 -0.83 12.09 9.71
CA LYS A 54 -0.63 11.66 11.11
C LYS A 54 -1.25 10.34 11.51
N LYS A 55 -2.25 9.82 10.78
CA LYS A 55 -3.09 8.74 11.33
C LYS A 55 -2.61 7.33 11.02
N ASN A 56 -1.98 7.10 9.87
CA ASN A 56 -1.55 5.78 9.44
C ASN A 56 -0.56 5.87 8.27
N ALA A 57 0.75 5.88 8.56
CA ALA A 57 1.78 6.11 7.55
C ALA A 57 2.79 4.96 7.52
N CYS A 58 3.45 4.77 6.37
CA CYS A 58 4.55 3.81 6.20
C CYS A 58 5.93 4.41 6.39
N CYS A 59 6.07 5.72 6.51
CA CYS A 59 7.37 6.39 6.70
C CYS A 59 7.62 6.73 8.19
N THR A 60 8.89 6.80 8.58
CA THR A 60 9.30 7.25 9.94
C THR A 60 9.37 8.78 10.01
N THR A 61 9.40 9.35 11.22
CA THR A 61 9.58 10.80 11.42
C THR A 61 10.90 11.30 10.83
N ASN A 62 11.97 10.52 11.00
CA ASN A 62 13.26 10.81 10.41
C ASN A 62 13.16 10.86 8.87
N THR A 63 12.51 9.87 8.24
CA THR A 63 12.28 9.86 6.79
C THR A 63 11.55 11.12 6.31
N SER A 64 10.46 11.52 6.98
CA SER A 64 9.75 12.75 6.56
C SER A 64 10.58 14.02 6.74
N GLN A 65 11.35 14.13 7.82
CA GLN A 65 12.18 15.30 8.06
C GLN A 65 13.32 15.39 7.05
N GLU A 66 13.96 14.28 6.71
CA GLU A 66 15.01 14.21 5.70
C GLU A 66 14.52 14.61 4.30
N LEU A 67 13.27 14.29 3.93
CA LEU A 67 12.70 14.68 2.64
C LEU A 67 12.55 16.19 2.44
N HIS A 68 12.35 16.93 3.51
CA HIS A 68 12.18 18.39 3.44
C HIS A 68 13.53 19.14 3.49
N LYS A 69 14.66 18.43 3.63
CA LYS A 69 15.99 19.04 3.56
C LYS A 69 16.38 19.29 2.11
N ASP A 70 17.18 20.33 1.90
CA ASP A 70 17.59 20.71 0.55
C ASP A 70 18.37 19.62 -0.19
N THR A 71 19.18 18.86 0.56
CA THR A 71 19.89 17.66 0.14
C THR A 71 19.39 16.46 0.94
N SER A 72 18.26 15.89 0.53
CA SER A 72 17.72 14.68 1.16
C SER A 72 18.73 13.52 1.03
N ARG A 73 19.18 13.00 2.17
CA ARG A 73 20.14 11.87 2.22
C ARG A 73 19.48 10.52 2.00
N LEU A 74 18.15 10.44 1.86
CA LEU A 74 17.44 9.16 1.79
C LEU A 74 17.86 8.33 0.58
N TYR A 75 18.02 8.99 -0.56
CA TYR A 75 18.45 8.36 -1.81
C TYR A 75 19.69 9.00 -2.41
N ASN A 76 20.31 9.95 -1.69
CA ASN A 76 21.43 10.75 -2.20
C ASN A 76 21.11 11.39 -3.56
N PHE A 77 19.84 11.79 -3.74
CA PHE A 77 19.34 12.34 -4.99
C PHE A 77 19.52 13.86 -4.98
N ASN A 78 20.20 14.38 -6.01
CA ASN A 78 20.39 15.81 -6.17
C ASN A 78 19.29 16.40 -7.06
N TRP A 79 18.38 17.16 -6.45
CA TRP A 79 17.36 17.92 -7.17
C TRP A 79 17.98 18.95 -8.12
N ASP A 80 19.22 19.39 -7.87
CA ASP A 80 19.90 20.42 -8.64
C ASP A 80 20.92 19.87 -9.65
N HIS A 81 20.76 18.61 -10.10
CA HIS A 81 21.72 17.96 -11.00
C HIS A 81 21.86 18.62 -12.39
N CYS A 82 20.87 19.43 -12.80
CA CYS A 82 20.88 20.23 -14.03
C CYS A 82 20.98 21.75 -13.74
N GLY A 83 21.38 22.14 -12.53
CA GLY A 83 21.27 23.52 -12.03
C GLY A 83 20.16 23.65 -10.99
N LYS A 84 20.02 24.84 -10.39
CA LYS A 84 19.10 25.05 -9.26
C LYS A 84 17.65 24.84 -9.69
N THR A 85 17.01 23.85 -9.09
CA THR A 85 15.59 23.55 -9.29
C THR A 85 14.72 24.59 -8.60
N GLU A 86 13.68 25.04 -9.28
CA GLU A 86 12.73 26.00 -8.74
C GLU A 86 12.02 25.42 -7.49
N PRO A 87 11.85 26.17 -6.40
CA PRO A 87 11.20 25.68 -5.18
C PRO A 87 9.81 25.08 -5.44
N ALA A 88 9.01 25.69 -6.32
CA ALA A 88 7.69 25.18 -6.68
C ALA A 88 7.76 23.80 -7.35
N CYS A 89 8.74 23.57 -8.23
CA CYS A 89 9.00 22.27 -8.83
C CYS A 89 9.46 21.25 -7.79
N LYS A 90 10.37 21.66 -6.89
CA LYS A 90 10.88 20.82 -5.79
C LYS A 90 9.76 20.35 -4.85
N CYS A 91 8.75 21.18 -4.59
CA CYS A 91 7.59 20.80 -3.76
C CYS A 91 6.86 19.57 -4.30
N HIS A 92 6.75 19.43 -5.63
CA HIS A 92 6.11 18.26 -6.24
C HIS A 92 6.91 16.97 -6.04
N PHE A 93 8.24 17.04 -6.11
CA PHE A 93 9.09 15.89 -5.80
C PHE A 93 9.02 15.47 -4.33
N ILE A 94 8.96 16.44 -3.42
CA ILE A 94 8.78 16.17 -1.99
C ILE A 94 7.42 15.51 -1.75
N GLN A 95 6.36 16.02 -2.39
CA GLN A 95 5.02 15.46 -2.30
C GLN A 95 4.94 14.03 -2.85
N ASP A 96 5.55 13.77 -4.01
CA ASP A 96 5.64 12.43 -4.62
C ASP A 96 6.34 11.45 -3.68
N THR A 97 7.44 11.86 -3.05
CA THR A 97 8.18 10.99 -2.13
C THR A 97 7.45 10.77 -0.79
N CYS A 98 6.46 11.59 -0.47
CA CYS A 98 5.61 11.43 0.72
C CYS A 98 4.42 10.48 0.50
N LEU A 99 4.09 10.11 -0.75
CA LEU A 99 2.98 9.22 -1.07
C LEU A 99 3.38 7.75 -0.89
#